data_AF-A0A8H4BAN5-F1
#
_entry.id   AF-A0A8H4BAN5-F1
#
_cell.length_a   1.000
_cell.length_b   1.000
_cell.length_c   1.000
_cell.angle_alpha   90.00
_cell.angle_beta   90.00
_cell.angle_gamma   90.00
#
_symmetry.space_group_name_H-M   'P 1'
#
loop_
_entity.id
_entity.type
_entity.pdbx_description
1 polymer ?
#
loop_
_entity_poly.entity_id
_entity_poly.type
_entity_poly.pdbx_seq_one_letter_code
_entity_poly.pdbx_strand_id
1 'polypeptide(L)'
;IKACVTQKSEIKKFNNHDNAAKGLLINVNLSDPSGEIMATILTHEVNRFCYLLEEGSEYYISNARVTLVTEGRQQHSALSSQYGLFFNRKTKARAVSLYWGSLSL
;
A
#
# COMPACT_ATOMS: atom_id res chain seq x y z
N ILE A 1 -4.74 10.25 -0.57
CA ILE A 1 -3.35 10.61 -0.94
C ILE A 1 -3.14 10.39 -2.43
N LYS A 2 -2.18 11.10 -3.04
CA LYS A 2 -1.65 10.82 -4.38
C LYS A 2 -0.17 10.47 -4.17
N ALA A 3 0.23 9.25 -4.49
CA ALA A 3 1.57 8.76 -4.16
C ALA A 3 2.07 7.73 -5.18
N CYS A 4 3.38 7.66 -5.33
CA CYS A 4 4.07 6.65 -6.13
C CYS A 4 4.34 5.40 -5.29
N VAL A 5 4.18 4.22 -5.89
CA VAL A 5 4.60 2.96 -5.26
C VAL A 5 6.11 2.84 -5.40
N THR A 6 6.84 2.95 -4.29
CA THR A 6 8.31 2.84 -4.29
C THR A 6 8.79 1.42 -4.09
N GLN A 7 8.04 0.61 -3.35
CA GLN A 7 8.36 -0.79 -3.10
C GLN A 7 7.10 -1.60 -2.82
N LYS A 8 7.04 -2.83 -3.32
CA LYS A 8 5.98 -3.80 -3.05
C LYS A 8 6.58 -5.12 -2.59
N SER A 9 6.12 -5.63 -1.46
CA SER A 9 6.55 -6.95 -1.00
C SER A 9 5.88 -8.06 -1.80
N GLU A 10 6.51 -9.23 -1.81
CA GLU A 10 5.85 -10.47 -2.20
C GLU A 10 4.66 -10.79 -1.30
N ILE A 11 3.76 -11.66 -1.79
CA ILE A 11 2.61 -12.15 -1.04
C ILE A 11 3.09 -13.08 0.07
N LYS A 12 2.95 -12.63 1.32
CA LYS A 12 3.28 -13.41 2.51
C LYS A 12 2.03 -14.07 3.06
N LYS A 13 2.16 -15.32 3.52
CA LYS A 13 1.14 -15.95 4.35
C LYS A 13 1.36 -15.51 5.79
N PHE A 14 0.32 -15.05 6.46
CA PHE A 14 0.37 -14.75 7.89
C PHE A 14 -0.53 -15.73 8.66
N ASN A 15 -0.10 -16.08 9.87
CA ASN A 15 -0.88 -16.84 10.84
C ASN A 15 -0.82 -16.07 12.15
N ASN A 16 -1.92 -15.47 12.56
CA ASN A 16 -2.01 -14.78 13.83
C ASN A 16 -2.46 -15.77 14.91
N HIS A 17 -1.55 -16.13 15.81
CA HIS A 17 -1.76 -17.15 16.82
C HIS A 17 -2.89 -16.76 17.80
N ASP A 18 -3.03 -15.47 18.11
CA ASP A 18 -3.98 -14.98 19.12
C ASP A 18 -5.46 -15.16 18.74
N ASN A 19 -5.77 -15.12 17.44
CA ASN A 19 -7.15 -15.24 16.94
C ASN A 19 -7.30 -16.37 15.91
N ALA A 20 -6.32 -17.27 15.81
CA ALA A 20 -6.22 -18.32 14.79
C ALA A 20 -6.42 -17.81 13.34
N ALA A 21 -6.19 -16.52 13.09
CA ALA A 21 -6.50 -15.89 11.81
C ALA A 21 -5.36 -16.16 10.82
N LYS A 22 -5.68 -16.87 9.74
CA LYS A 22 -4.75 -17.18 8.65
C LYS A 22 -5.13 -16.39 7.41
N GLY A 23 -4.15 -15.91 6.66
CA GLY A 23 -4.44 -15.18 5.42
C GLY A 23 -3.20 -14.82 4.62
N LEU A 24 -3.43 -14.01 3.59
CA LEU A 24 -2.39 -13.41 2.76
C LEU A 24 -2.17 -11.96 3.18
N LEU A 25 -0.94 -11.48 3.03
CA LEU A 25 -0.54 -10.11 3.31
C LEU A 25 0.45 -9.62 2.26
N ILE A 26 0.28 -8.37 1.82
CA ILE A 26 1.31 -7.61 1.12
C ILE A 26 1.48 -6.25 1.80
N ASN A 27 2.72 -5.77 1.80
CA ASN A 27 3.05 -4.40 2.17
C ASN A 27 3.48 -3.62 0.93
N VAL A 28 3.05 -2.37 0.86
CA VAL A 28 3.36 -1.46 -0.24
C VAL A 28 3.86 -0.15 0.36
N ASN A 29 5.06 0.26 0.01
CA ASN A 29 5.60 1.56 0.37
C ASN A 29 5.13 2.58 -0.66
N LEU A 30 4.59 3.70 -0.16
CA LEU A 30 4.04 4.79 -0.94
C LEU A 30 4.81 6.06 -0.58
N SER A 31 5.21 6.82 -1.59
CA SER A 31 5.96 8.06 -1.42
C SER A 31 5.33 9.21 -2.19
N ASP A 32 5.27 10.37 -1.55
CA ASP A 32 4.94 11.65 -2.17
C ASP A 32 5.91 12.74 -1.63
N PRO A 33 5.85 13.99 -2.12
CA PRO A 33 6.76 15.04 -1.65
C PRO A 33 6.69 15.36 -0.15
N SER A 34 5.62 14.94 0.54
CA SER A 34 5.47 15.14 2.00
C SER A 34 6.12 14.03 2.82
N GLY A 35 6.44 12.89 2.21
CA GLY A 35 7.14 11.79 2.84
C GLY A 35 6.64 10.42 2.41
N GLU A 36 6.92 9.42 3.24
CA GLU A 36 6.64 8.03 2.93
C GLU A 36 5.68 7.39 3.94
N ILE A 37 4.85 6.47 3.46
CA ILE A 37 3.90 5.72 4.27
C ILE A 37 3.78 4.28 3.77
N MET A 38 3.64 3.33 4.71
CA MET A 38 3.38 1.93 4.38
C MET A 38 1.89 1.66 4.31
N ALA A 39 1.45 0.96 3.28
CA ALA A 39 0.14 0.36 3.19
C ALA A 39 0.22 -1.17 3.39
N THR A 40 -0.59 -1.69 4.30
CA THR A 40 -0.80 -3.13 4.51
C THR A 40 -2.13 -3.57 3.92
N ILE A 41 -2.11 -4.65 3.15
CA ILE A 41 -3.27 -5.21 2.46
C ILE A 41 -3.41 -6.67 2.89
N LEU A 42 -4.60 -7.07 3.35
CA LEU A 42 -4.86 -8.42 3.86
C LEU A 42 -5.89 -9.20 3.02
N THR A 43 -5.67 -10.51 2.98
CA THR A 43 -6.62 -11.56 2.58
C THR A 43 -7.42 -11.18 1.33
N HIS A 44 -8.68 -10.77 1.48
CA HIS A 44 -9.59 -10.51 0.38
C HIS A 44 -9.17 -9.34 -0.51
N GLU A 45 -8.44 -8.37 0.03
CA GLU A 45 -7.99 -7.20 -0.73
C GLU A 45 -6.69 -7.49 -1.50
N VAL A 46 -5.92 -8.52 -1.13
CA VAL A 46 -4.66 -8.87 -1.81
C VAL A 46 -4.91 -9.13 -3.29
N ASN A 47 -5.91 -9.96 -3.61
CA ASN A 47 -6.25 -10.30 -5.00
C ASN A 47 -6.63 -9.07 -5.84
N ARG A 48 -7.20 -8.04 -5.20
CA ARG A 48 -7.64 -6.81 -5.88
C ARG A 48 -6.48 -5.86 -6.15
N PHE A 49 -5.55 -5.75 -5.21
CA PHE A 49 -4.51 -4.72 -5.27
C PHE A 49 -3.14 -5.24 -5.69
N CYS A 50 -2.84 -6.54 -5.59
CA CYS A 50 -1.49 -7.06 -5.90
C CYS A 50 -1.11 -6.88 -7.38
N TYR A 51 -2.09 -7.01 -8.28
CA TYR A 51 -1.92 -6.80 -9.72
C TYR A 51 -2.19 -5.36 -10.16
N LEU A 52 -2.84 -4.55 -9.31
CA LEU A 52 -3.18 -3.17 -9.65
C LEU A 52 -2.06 -2.19 -9.24
N LEU A 53 -1.38 -2.43 -8.12
CA LEU A 53 -0.31 -1.57 -7.62
C LEU A 53 1.03 -2.04 -8.17
N GLU A 54 1.63 -1.26 -9.06
CA GLU A 54 2.91 -1.53 -9.71
C GLU A 54 3.96 -0.53 -9.21
N GLU A 55 5.18 -1.01 -8.97
CA GLU A 55 6.31 -0.16 -8.58
C GLU A 55 6.61 0.88 -9.67
N GLY A 56 6.93 2.10 -9.26
CA GLY A 56 7.16 3.24 -10.17
C GLY A 56 5.90 3.92 -10.70
N SER A 57 4.72 3.34 -10.47
CA SER A 57 3.45 3.93 -10.88
C SER A 57 2.82 4.78 -9.77
N GLU A 58 2.14 5.86 -10.17
CA GLU A 58 1.47 6.78 -9.28
C GLU A 58 -0.04 6.52 -9.20
N TYR A 59 -0.61 6.63 -8.00
CA TYR A 59 -2.02 6.33 -7.75
C TYR A 59 -2.69 7.38 -6.88
N TYR A 60 -3.98 7.65 -7.18
CA TYR A 60 -4.90 8.27 -6.24
C TYR A 60 -5.49 7.18 -5.33
N ILE A 61 -5.16 7.24 -4.03
CA ILE A 61 -5.63 6.29 -3.01
C ILE A 61 -6.56 7.01 -2.03
N SER A 62 -7.75 6.45 -1.81
CA SER A 62 -8.78 7.01 -0.93
C SER A 62 -9.47 5.93 -0.10
N ASN A 63 -10.06 6.34 1.03
CA ASN A 63 -10.82 5.48 1.95
C ASN A 63 -10.01 4.30 2.55
N ALA A 64 -8.68 4.42 2.61
CA ALA A 64 -7.86 3.54 3.43
C ALA A 64 -7.96 3.97 4.91
N ARG A 65 -7.82 3.01 5.83
CA ARG A 65 -7.83 3.31 7.26
C ARG A 65 -6.41 3.68 7.70
N VAL A 66 -6.26 4.79 8.42
CA VAL A 66 -4.97 5.12 9.06
C VAL A 66 -4.83 4.30 10.34
N THR A 67 -3.68 3.69 10.53
CA THR A 67 -3.33 2.88 11.71
C THR A 67 -1.97 3.30 12.24
N LEU A 68 -1.80 3.24 13.56
CA LEU A 68 -0.48 3.37 14.16
C LEU A 68 0.35 2.12 13.85
N VAL A 69 1.58 2.32 13.41
CA VAL A 69 2.53 1.22 13.25
C VAL A 69 3.20 1.02 14.60
N THR A 70 2.76 0.01 15.34
CA THR A 70 3.37 -0.34 16.62
C THR A 70 4.83 -0.78 16.42
N GLU A 71 5.68 -0.45 17.39
CA GLU A 71 7.16 -0.55 17.36
C GLU A 71 7.71 -1.93 16.95
N GLY A 72 6.94 -3.02 17.07
CA GLY A 72 7.29 -4.37 16.57
C GLY A 72 7.17 -4.56 15.05
N ARG A 73 6.36 -3.76 14.34
CA ARG A 73 6.27 -3.77 12.86
C ARG A 73 7.25 -2.80 12.21
N GLN A 74 7.76 -1.81 12.96
CA GLN A 74 8.77 -0.87 12.49
C GLN A 74 10.14 -1.51 12.30
N GLN A 75 10.47 -2.57 13.04
CA GLN A 75 11.75 -3.30 12.91
C GLN A 75 12.01 -3.88 11.50
N HIS A 76 10.96 -4.02 10.67
CA HIS A 76 11.04 -4.54 9.30
C HIS A 76 10.72 -3.50 8.21
N SER A 77 10.48 -2.25 8.58
CA SER A 77 10.11 -1.16 7.67
C SER A 77 11.15 -0.06 7.78
N ALA A 78 11.83 0.26 6.67
CA ALA A 78 12.82 1.36 6.61
C ALA A 78 12.18 2.77 6.80
N LEU A 79 10.87 2.84 7.00
CA LEU A 79 10.10 4.08 7.00
C LEU A 79 10.04 4.70 8.41
N SER A 80 10.35 5.98 8.50
CA SER A 80 10.35 6.77 9.75
C SER A 80 8.95 7.13 10.27
N SER A 81 7.89 6.90 9.48
CA SER A 81 6.52 7.30 9.85
C SER A 81 5.93 6.40 10.94
N GLN A 82 5.30 7.02 11.95
CA GLN A 82 4.54 6.34 13.02
C GLN A 82 3.16 5.86 12.54
N TYR A 83 2.76 6.28 11.33
CA TYR A 83 1.45 5.98 10.76
C TYR A 83 1.59 5.09 9.53
N GLY A 84 0.60 4.24 9.33
CA GLY A 84 0.46 3.38 8.16
C GLY A 84 -0.99 3.38 7.66
N LEU A 85 -1.18 2.81 6.50
CA LEU A 85 -2.49 2.60 5.89
C LEU A 85 -2.86 1.12 5.93
N PHE A 86 -4.14 0.87 6.18
CA PHE A 86 -4.73 -0.46 6.09
C PHE A 86 -5.83 -0.44 5.04
N PHE A 87 -5.67 -1.25 4.01
CA PHE A 87 -6.61 -1.32 2.90
C PHE A 87 -7.79 -2.21 3.29
N ASN A 88 -8.98 -1.77 2.91
CA ASN A 88 -10.23 -2.46 3.18
C ASN A 88 -11.12 -2.43 1.93
N ARG A 89 -12.28 -3.07 2.01
CA ARG A 89 -13.26 -3.16 0.91
C ARG A 89 -13.66 -1.80 0.32
N LYS A 90 -13.64 -0.74 1.13
CA LYS A 90 -14.02 0.62 0.70
C LYS A 90 -12.85 1.39 0.08
N THR A 91 -11.62 0.91 0.25
CA THR A 91 -10.43 1.52 -0.32
C THR A 91 -10.51 1.51 -1.84
N LYS A 92 -10.16 2.63 -2.45
CA LYS A 92 -10.09 2.81 -3.90
C LYS A 92 -8.69 3.27 -4.26
N ALA A 93 -8.10 2.64 -5.27
CA ALA A 93 -6.86 3.06 -5.91
C ALA A 93 -7.11 3.22 -7.40
N ARG A 94 -6.76 4.38 -7.95
CA ARG A 94 -6.87 4.69 -9.38
C ARG A 94 -5.51 5.11 -9.89
N ALA A 95 -4.99 4.41 -10.90
CA ALA A 95 -3.75 4.78 -11.55
C ALA A 95 -3.85 6.20 -12.13
N VAL A 96 -2.80 6.97 -11.94
CA VAL A 96 -2.63 8.26 -12.62
C VAL A 96 -2.13 7.92 -14.02
N SER A 97 -3.00 8.02 -15.02
CA SER A 97 -2.58 7.86 -16.40
C SER A 97 -1.70 9.04 -16.78
N LEU A 98 -0.43 8.77 -17.08
CA LEU A 98 0.44 9.74 -17.73
C LEU A 98 0.03 9.81 -19.21
N TYR A 99 -0.73 10.83 -19.58
CA TYR A 99 -0.83 11.23 -20.98
C TYR A 99 0.53 11.79 -21.40
N TRP A 100 1.39 10.93 -21.94
CA TRP A 100 2.57 11.38 -22.66
C TRP A 100 2.12 11.97 -24.00
N GLY A 101 2.04 13.30 -24.07
CA GLY A 101 1.98 14.04 -25.33
C GLY A 101 0.58 14.45 -25.78
N SER A 102 0.18 15.66 -25.40
CA SER A 102 -0.38 16.57 -26.42
C SER A 102 0.65 16.60 -27.56
N LEU A 103 0.29 16.11 -28.74
CA LEU A 103 1.05 16.42 -29.95
C LEU A 103 1.16 17.95 -30.02
N SER A 104 2.34 18.49 -29.75
CA SER A 104 2.73 19.79 -30.28
C SER A 104 2.99 19.57 -31.76
N LEU A 105 1.95 19.73 -32.58
CA LEU A 105 2.07 20.05 -34.01
C LEU A 105 2.28 21.56 -34.15
#